data_AF-A0A3N5WXB1-F1
#
_entry.id   AF-A0A3N5WXB1-F1
#
_cell.length_a   1.000
_cell.length_b   1.000
_cell.length_c   1.000
_cell.angle_alpha   90.00
_cell.angle_beta   90.00
_cell.angle_gamma   90.00
#
_symmetry.space_group_name_H-M   'P 1'
#
loop_
_entity.id
_entity.type
_entity.pdbx_description
1 polymer ?
#
loop_
_entity_poly.entity_id
_entity_poly.type
_entity_poly.pdbx_seq_one_letter_code
_entity_poly.pdbx_strand_id
1 'polypeptide(L)'
;MDRIDPGTRPLGRLAHVPGAYSGIWWYADFPDHYAGDAGPATIEKGLKLRELQVNGLAKFIKAVKEDCVTPALEKEFFEQEAKLRE
;
A
#
# COMPACT_ATOMS: atom_id res chain seq x y z
N MET A 1 -7.06 10.72 -28.41
CA MET A 1 -7.30 9.92 -27.18
C MET A 1 -7.67 8.47 -27.55
N ASP A 2 -7.13 7.91 -28.64
CA ASP A 2 -7.60 6.62 -29.20
C ASP A 2 -6.49 5.56 -29.34
N ARG A 3 -5.41 5.66 -28.58
CA ARG A 3 -4.37 4.62 -28.53
C ARG A 3 -3.90 4.44 -27.10
N ILE A 4 -4.29 3.34 -26.48
CA ILE A 4 -3.64 2.85 -25.27
C ILE A 4 -2.18 2.57 -25.66
N ASP A 5 -1.25 3.32 -25.08
CA ASP A 5 0.17 3.11 -25.30
C ASP A 5 0.58 1.74 -24.73
N PRO A 6 1.24 0.86 -25.52
CA PRO A 6 1.82 -0.37 -25.00
C PRO A 6 2.75 -0.16 -23.79
N GLY A 7 3.29 1.04 -23.57
CA GLY A 7 4.14 1.39 -22.41
C GLY A 7 3.47 1.31 -21.03
N THR A 8 2.15 1.07 -20.98
CA THR A 8 1.38 0.97 -19.72
C THR A 8 1.31 -0.42 -19.12
N ARG A 9 1.69 -1.46 -19.89
CA ARG A 9 1.66 -2.86 -19.49
C ARG A 9 3.06 -3.33 -19.08
N PRO A 10 3.17 -4.25 -18.10
CA PRO A 10 4.47 -4.77 -17.70
C PRO A 10 5.13 -5.52 -18.86
N LEU A 11 6.40 -5.20 -19.13
CA LEU A 11 7.20 -5.88 -20.15
C LEU A 11 7.64 -7.29 -19.73
N GLY A 12 7.63 -7.63 -18.44
CA GLY A 12 7.95 -8.97 -17.96
C GLY A 12 9.42 -9.37 -18.14
N ARG A 13 10.36 -8.41 -18.17
CA ARG A 13 11.79 -8.66 -18.45
C ARG A 13 12.47 -9.58 -17.43
N LEU A 14 11.87 -9.75 -16.25
CA LEU A 14 12.34 -10.65 -15.18
C LEU A 14 11.56 -11.96 -15.07
N ALA A 15 10.66 -12.27 -16.01
CA ALA A 15 9.81 -13.47 -15.93
C ALA A 15 10.58 -14.81 -15.83
N HIS A 16 11.84 -14.82 -16.25
CA HIS A 16 12.73 -15.97 -16.15
C HIS A 16 13.27 -16.23 -14.72
N VAL A 17 13.08 -15.29 -13.79
CA VAL A 17 13.44 -15.46 -12.37
C VAL A 17 12.15 -15.38 -11.52
N PRO A 18 11.41 -16.49 -11.39
CA PRO A 18 10.11 -16.48 -10.72
C PRO A 18 10.25 -16.09 -9.24
N GLY A 19 9.38 -15.20 -8.78
CA GLY A 19 9.36 -14.72 -7.38
C GLY A 19 10.45 -13.71 -7.03
N ALA A 20 11.30 -13.31 -7.97
CA ALA A 20 12.33 -12.31 -7.70
C ALA A 20 11.74 -10.90 -7.58
N TYR A 21 11.83 -10.32 -6.39
CA TYR A 21 11.62 -8.89 -6.16
C TYR A 21 12.98 -8.18 -6.15
N SER A 22 13.55 -8.00 -7.35
CA SER A 22 14.85 -7.32 -7.50
C SER A 22 14.67 -5.80 -7.45
N GLY A 23 15.66 -5.03 -6.98
CA GLY A 23 15.56 -3.56 -6.93
C GLY A 23 15.36 -2.86 -8.28
N ILE A 24 15.56 -3.57 -9.40
CA ILE A 24 15.35 -3.08 -10.76
C ILE A 24 13.97 -3.46 -11.33
N TRP A 25 13.11 -4.14 -10.55
CA TRP A 25 11.85 -4.72 -11.04
C TRP A 25 10.94 -3.69 -11.73
N TRP A 26 10.84 -2.47 -11.18
CA TRP A 26 9.98 -1.44 -11.74
C TRP A 26 10.42 -1.03 -13.15
N TYR A 27 11.72 -0.76 -13.33
CA TYR A 27 12.27 -0.43 -14.65
C TYR A 27 12.23 -1.61 -15.62
N ALA A 28 12.28 -2.84 -15.09
CA ALA A 28 12.14 -4.06 -15.89
C ALA A 28 10.72 -4.22 -16.47
N ASP A 29 9.68 -3.74 -15.78
CA ASP A 29 8.30 -3.80 -16.28
C ASP A 29 7.83 -2.50 -16.96
N PHE A 30 8.26 -1.33 -16.47
CA PHE A 30 7.79 0.00 -16.89
C PHE A 30 8.97 0.96 -17.12
N PRO A 31 9.74 0.81 -18.20
CA PRO A 31 10.94 1.62 -18.45
C PRO A 31 10.65 3.12 -18.59
N ASP A 32 9.46 3.48 -19.07
CA ASP A 32 8.98 4.86 -19.21
C ASP A 32 8.35 5.42 -17.91
N HIS A 33 8.42 4.64 -16.82
CA HIS A 33 7.92 4.99 -15.48
C HIS A 33 6.42 5.30 -15.41
N TYR A 34 5.64 4.75 -16.34
CA TYR A 34 4.20 4.90 -16.38
C TYR A 34 3.53 3.52 -16.44
N ALA A 35 2.57 3.28 -15.55
CA ALA A 35 1.85 2.01 -15.45
C ALA A 35 0.34 2.26 -15.43
N GLY A 36 -0.40 1.52 -16.25
CA GLY A 36 -1.86 1.62 -16.37
C GLY A 36 -2.36 2.76 -17.26
N ASP A 37 -3.69 2.82 -17.41
CA ASP A 37 -4.38 3.82 -18.25
C ASP A 37 -5.16 4.82 -17.38
N ALA A 38 -4.72 6.08 -17.39
CA ALA A 38 -5.39 7.18 -16.71
C ALA A 38 -6.51 7.83 -17.54
N GLY A 39 -6.73 7.43 -18.80
CA GLY A 39 -7.78 7.98 -19.68
C GLY A 39 -9.19 7.99 -19.07
N PRO A 40 -9.62 6.96 -18.32
CA PRO A 40 -10.90 6.94 -17.64
C PRO A 40 -11.00 7.82 -16.37
N ALA A 41 -9.95 8.54 -16.00
CA ALA A 41 -9.93 9.40 -14.82
C ALA A 41 -10.86 10.61 -14.99
N THR A 42 -11.59 10.96 -13.93
CA THR A 42 -12.47 12.14 -13.89
C THR A 42 -12.32 12.88 -12.56
N ILE A 43 -12.64 14.17 -12.56
CA ILE A 43 -12.62 15.00 -11.33
C ILE A 43 -13.55 14.40 -10.27
N GLU A 44 -14.75 13.95 -10.67
CA GLU A 44 -15.73 13.33 -9.78
C GLU A 44 -15.16 12.08 -9.08
N LYS A 45 -14.53 11.17 -9.83
CA LYS A 45 -13.88 9.97 -9.27
C LYS A 45 -12.76 10.34 -8.30
N GLY A 46 -11.95 11.34 -8.66
CA GLY A 46 -10.85 11.83 -7.82
C GLY A 46 -11.34 12.42 -6.49
N LEU A 47 -12.38 13.25 -6.53
CA LEU A 47 -12.99 13.82 -5.34
C LEU A 47 -13.56 12.72 -4.43
N LYS A 48 -14.22 11.71 -5.01
CA LYS A 48 -14.77 10.60 -4.23
C LYS A 48 -13.69 9.74 -3.57
N LEU A 49 -12.62 9.41 -4.31
CA LEU A 49 -11.49 8.68 -3.78
C LEU A 49 -10.82 9.44 -2.63
N ARG A 50 -10.58 10.75 -2.81
CA ARG A 50 -10.00 11.60 -1.77
C ARG A 50 -10.85 11.60 -0.50
N GLU A 51 -12.16 11.77 -0.64
CA GLU A 51 -13.08 11.77 0.50
C GLU A 51 -13.02 10.43 1.26
N LEU A 52 -13.05 9.30 0.54
CA LEU A 52 -12.95 7.97 1.15
C LEU A 52 -11.64 7.79 1.93
N GLN A 53 -10.51 8.18 1.33
CA GLN A 53 -9.19 8.07 1.97
C GLN A 53 -9.08 8.96 3.21
N VAL A 54 -9.47 10.23 3.11
CA VAL A 54 -9.39 11.19 4.22
C VAL A 54 -10.28 10.74 5.37
N ASN A 55 -11.52 10.35 5.09
CA ASN A 55 -12.45 9.89 6.12
C ASN A 55 -11.98 8.59 6.78
N GLY A 56 -11.43 7.65 5.99
CA GLY A 56 -10.85 6.42 6.52
C GLY A 56 -9.67 6.69 7.45
N LEU A 57 -8.74 7.53 7.01
CA LEU A 57 -7.56 7.90 7.81
C LEU A 57 -7.95 8.62 9.11
N ALA A 58 -8.86 9.59 9.04
CA ALA A 58 -9.32 10.32 10.23
C ALA A 58 -9.98 9.39 11.25
N LYS A 59 -10.83 8.46 10.79
CA LYS A 59 -11.44 7.43 11.64
C LYS A 59 -10.41 6.52 12.28
N PHE A 60 -9.42 6.06 11.51
CA PHE A 60 -8.34 5.21 12.03
C PHE A 60 -7.52 5.93 13.10
N ILE A 61 -7.07 7.17 12.84
CA ILE A 61 -6.31 7.97 13.82
C ILE A 61 -7.12 8.16 15.10
N LYS A 62 -8.42 8.45 14.99
CA LYS A 62 -9.29 8.57 16.16
C LYS A 62 -9.34 7.25 16.95
N ALA A 63 -9.57 6.13 16.28
CA ALA A 63 -9.61 4.81 16.91
C ALA A 63 -8.29 4.46 17.61
N VAL A 64 -7.14 4.74 16.99
CA VAL A 64 -5.82 4.56 17.62
C VAL A 64 -5.65 5.42 18.87
N LYS A 65 -6.11 6.67 18.84
CA LYS A 65 -6.03 7.58 20.00
C LYS A 65 -6.95 7.17 21.15
N GLU A 66 -8.05 6.51 20.84
CA GLU A 66 -9.04 6.02 21.82
C GLU A 66 -8.71 4.60 22.30
N ASP A 67 -7.77 3.90 21.65
CA ASP A 67 -7.41 2.54 22.00
C ASP A 67 -6.67 2.49 23.35
N CYS A 68 -7.19 1.65 24.24
CA CYS A 68 -6.57 1.29 25.50
C CYS A 68 -6.24 -0.21 25.58
N VAL A 69 -6.67 -1.01 24.60
CA VAL A 69 -6.52 -2.46 24.62
C VAL A 69 -5.10 -2.84 24.24
N THR A 70 -4.54 -2.28 23.17
CA THR A 70 -3.17 -2.63 22.73
C THR A 70 -2.13 -2.35 23.82
N PRO A 71 -2.07 -1.16 24.44
CA PRO A 71 -1.10 -0.88 25.50
C PRO A 71 -1.29 -1.77 26.74
N ALA A 72 -2.54 -2.15 27.05
CA ALA A 72 -2.83 -3.06 28.16
C ALA A 72 -2.29 -4.47 27.89
N LEU A 73 -2.48 -4.99 26.68
CA LEU A 73 -1.94 -6.30 26.28
C LEU A 73 -0.41 -6.29 26.19
N GLU A 74 0.20 -5.22 25.69
CA GLU A 74 1.66 -5.09 25.69
C GLU A 74 2.21 -5.10 27.12
N LYS A 75 1.58 -4.35 28.03
CA LYS A 75 1.93 -4.36 29.45
C LYS A 75 1.81 -5.77 30.04
N GLU A 76 0.69 -6.45 29.82
CA GLU A 76 0.48 -7.82 30.29
C GLU A 76 1.58 -8.75 29.77
N PHE A 77 1.86 -8.72 28.47
CA PHE A 77 2.88 -9.56 27.84
C PHE A 77 4.24 -9.39 28.52
N PHE A 78 4.70 -8.15 28.71
CA PHE A 78 6.00 -7.90 29.34
C PHE A 78 6.03 -8.26 30.82
N GLU A 79 4.92 -8.11 31.54
CA GLU A 79 4.81 -8.57 32.92
C GLU A 79 4.91 -10.10 33.03
N GLN A 80 4.33 -10.85 32.10
CA GLN A 80 4.45 -12.30 32.07
C GLN A 80 5.87 -12.75 31.68
N GLU A 81 6.45 -12.10 30.69
CA GLU A 81 7.82 -12.36 30.25
C GLU A 81 8.82 -12.16 31.39
N ALA A 82 8.71 -11.06 32.14
CA ALA A 82 9.59 -10.77 33.27
C ALA A 82 9.55 -11.86 34.36
N LYS A 83 8.35 -12.38 34.69
CA LYS A 83 8.18 -13.46 35.67
C LYS A 83 8.86 -14.76 35.27
N LEU A 84 9.06 -15.02 33.97
CA LEU A 84 9.72 -16.22 33.49
C LEU A 84 11.25 -16.13 33.57
N ARG A 85 11.80 -14.93 33.78
CA ARG A 85 13.25 -14.71 33.93
C ARG A 85 13.74 -14.82 35.38
N GLU A 86 12.82 -14.76 36.34
CA GLU A 86 13.08 -14.94 37.79
C GLU A 86 13.08 -16.43 38.17
#